data_AF-A0A920MF71-F1
#
_entry.id   AF-A0A920MF71-F1
#
_cell.length_a   1.000
_cell.length_b   1.000
_cell.length_c   1.000
_cell.angle_alpha   90.00
_cell.angle_beta   90.00
_cell.angle_gamma   90.00
#
_symmetry.space_group_name_H-M   'P 1'
#
loop_
_entity.id
_entity.type
_entity.pdbx_description
1 polymer ?
#
loop_
_entity_poly.entity_id
_entity_poly.type
_entity_poly.pdbx_seq_one_letter_code
_entity_poly.pdbx_strand_id
1 'polypeptide(L)'
;MTKEEIDDIAKGKVWIGSKALEIGLIDEIAGIDRAIEIAAELAEINDEELGVKRINRDTNIDSFFSGMMANISSSIIKITGLDFFYKKNGIMNEIEESFNELSMLNDPNGIYMKCFCELD
;
A
#
# COMPACT_ATOMS: atom_id res chain seq x y z
N MET A 1 20.69 21.05 8.83
CA MET A 1 19.64 21.38 9.80
C MET A 1 19.91 20.60 11.09
N THR A 2 19.97 21.27 12.24
CA THR A 2 20.13 20.65 13.56
C THR A 2 18.77 20.27 14.17
N LYS A 3 18.78 19.50 15.27
CA LYS A 3 17.54 19.14 15.97
C LYS A 3 16.83 20.36 16.56
N GLU A 4 17.58 21.33 17.05
CA GLU A 4 17.03 22.60 17.58
C GLU A 4 16.34 23.40 16.47
N GLU A 5 16.96 23.48 15.28
CA GLU A 5 16.38 24.15 14.12
C GLU A 5 15.08 23.45 13.64
N ILE A 6 15.04 22.10 13.67
CA ILE A 6 13.82 21.34 13.39
C ILE A 6 12.73 21.69 14.40
N ASP A 7 13.03 21.69 15.70
CA ASP A 7 12.03 21.91 16.75
C ASP A 7 11.34 23.27 16.61
N ASP A 8 12.04 24.28 16.12
CA ASP A 8 11.45 25.60 15.88
C ASP A 8 10.45 25.62 14.71
N ILE A 9 10.60 24.74 13.73
CA ILE A 9 9.73 24.67 12.55
C ILE A 9 8.71 23.51 12.57
N ALA A 10 8.88 22.52 13.46
CA ALA A 10 8.13 21.25 13.51
C ALA A 10 7.12 21.12 14.67
N LYS A 11 6.44 22.21 15.04
CA LYS A 11 5.46 22.27 16.16
C LYS A 11 4.00 22.07 15.71
N GLY A 12 3.76 21.11 14.81
CA GLY A 12 2.44 20.89 14.20
C GLY A 12 1.98 22.01 13.25
N LYS A 13 2.91 22.88 12.82
CA LYS A 13 2.64 23.96 11.86
C LYS A 13 2.54 23.39 10.45
N VAL A 14 1.53 23.83 9.70
CA VAL A 14 1.37 23.53 8.28
C VAL A 14 2.15 24.55 7.45
N TRP A 15 2.88 24.06 6.46
CA TRP A 15 3.67 24.89 5.54
C TRP A 15 3.14 24.75 4.11
N ILE A 16 3.07 25.87 3.39
CA ILE A 16 2.87 25.84 1.94
C ILE A 16 4.18 25.42 1.27
N GLY A 17 4.10 24.75 0.12
CA GLY A 17 5.27 24.20 -0.58
C GLY A 17 6.40 25.20 -0.80
N SER A 18 6.07 26.44 -1.21
CA SER A 18 7.08 27.50 -1.39
C SER A 18 7.86 27.82 -0.10
N LYS A 19 7.18 27.86 1.05
CA LYS A 19 7.83 28.10 2.33
C LYS A 19 8.63 26.89 2.80
N ALA A 20 8.11 25.68 2.58
CA ALA A 20 8.81 24.44 2.88
C ALA A 20 10.14 24.35 2.12
N LEU A 21 10.16 24.76 0.84
CA LEU A 21 11.39 24.85 0.04
C LEU A 21 12.36 25.89 0.63
N GLU A 22 11.87 27.09 0.95
CA GLU A 22 12.70 28.18 1.51
C GLU A 22 13.39 27.77 2.83
N ILE A 23 12.71 27.01 3.68
CA ILE A 23 13.25 26.56 4.99
C ILE A 23 13.93 25.19 4.93
N GLY A 24 14.06 24.59 3.73
CA GLY A 24 14.78 23.34 3.51
C GLY A 24 14.08 22.08 4.04
N LEU A 25 12.74 22.10 4.11
CA LEU A 25 11.95 20.89 4.40
C LEU A 25 11.72 20.00 3.16
N ILE A 26 11.82 20.57 1.96
CA ILE A 26 11.74 19.87 0.68
C ILE A 26 12.84 20.39 -0.25
N ASP A 27 13.26 19.58 -1.21
CA ASP A 27 14.35 19.91 -2.14
C ASP A 27 13.86 20.58 -3.43
N GLU A 28 12.65 20.22 -3.89
CA GLU A 28 12.10 20.70 -5.16
C GLU A 28 10.56 20.78 -5.11
N ILE A 29 9.97 21.74 -5.84
CA ILE A 29 8.53 21.82 -6.06
C ILE A 29 8.23 21.33 -7.47
N ALA A 30 7.72 20.11 -7.58
CA ALA A 30 7.35 19.49 -8.85
C ALA A 30 6.21 18.48 -8.70
N GLY A 31 5.77 17.90 -9.82
CA GLY A 31 4.77 16.83 -9.87
C GLY A 31 5.38 15.43 -9.72
N ILE A 32 4.50 14.42 -9.76
CA ILE A 32 4.90 13.01 -9.61
C ILE A 32 5.84 12.54 -10.72
N ASP A 33 5.68 13.04 -11.95
CA ASP A 33 6.52 12.61 -13.07
C ASP A 33 7.98 13.03 -12.86
N ARG A 34 8.21 14.24 -12.36
CA ARG A 34 9.56 14.71 -11.98
C ARG A 34 10.16 13.90 -10.83
N ALA A 35 9.35 13.49 -9.87
CA ALA A 35 9.81 12.62 -8.79
C ALA A 35 10.24 11.23 -9.29
N ILE A 36 9.56 10.70 -10.31
CA ILE A 36 9.91 9.43 -10.96
C ILE A 36 11.24 9.57 -11.73
N GLU A 37 11.41 10.65 -12.50
CA GLU A 37 12.66 10.94 -13.22
C GLU A 37 13.85 10.97 -12.26
N ILE A 38 13.77 11.75 -11.18
CA ILE A 38 14.85 11.85 -10.18
C ILE A 38 15.14 10.48 -9.54
N ALA A 39 14.12 9.69 -9.25
CA ALA A 39 14.32 8.35 -8.70
C ALA A 39 15.04 7.42 -9.69
N ALA A 40 14.70 7.49 -10.99
CA ALA A 40 15.39 6.74 -12.04
C ALA A 40 16.84 7.19 -12.22
N GLU A 41 17.08 8.51 -12.23
CA GLU A 41 18.42 9.11 -12.28
C GLU A 41 19.30 8.62 -11.11
N LEU A 42 18.78 8.64 -9.89
CA LEU A 42 19.49 8.18 -8.68
C LEU A 42 19.75 6.66 -8.68
N ALA A 43 18.90 5.89 -9.36
CA ALA A 43 19.02 4.45 -9.50
C ALA A 43 19.82 4.02 -10.74
N GLU A 44 20.30 4.98 -11.55
CA GLU A 44 21.01 4.73 -12.82
C GLU A 44 20.21 3.89 -13.82
N ILE A 45 18.88 4.05 -13.84
CA ILE A 45 17.97 3.36 -14.76
C ILE A 45 17.81 4.20 -16.03
N ASN A 46 18.06 3.59 -17.19
CA ASN A 46 17.88 4.26 -18.48
C ASN A 46 16.41 4.33 -18.89
N ASP A 47 16.05 5.31 -19.72
CA ASP A 47 14.67 5.51 -20.20
C ASP A 47 14.08 4.26 -20.89
N GLU A 48 14.92 3.46 -21.54
CA GLU A 48 14.50 2.22 -22.22
C GLU A 48 14.11 1.10 -21.23
N GLU A 49 14.60 1.16 -19.99
CA GLU A 49 14.36 0.18 -18.93
C GLU A 49 13.33 0.70 -17.90
N LEU A 50 12.98 1.99 -17.96
CA LEU A 50 12.09 2.62 -17.00
C LEU A 50 10.62 2.22 -17.22
N GLY A 51 10.10 1.37 -16.34
CA GLY A 51 8.69 1.01 -16.26
C GLY A 51 7.93 1.76 -15.16
N VAL A 52 6.77 2.33 -15.48
CA VAL A 52 5.90 3.01 -14.49
C VAL A 52 4.52 2.38 -14.47
N LYS A 53 4.14 1.77 -13.33
CA LYS A 53 2.80 1.21 -13.10
C LYS A 53 2.07 2.02 -12.03
N ARG A 54 0.92 2.59 -12.40
CA ARG A 54 0.05 3.30 -11.44
C ARG A 54 -0.93 2.32 -10.82
N ILE A 55 -0.79 2.09 -9.51
CA ILE A 55 -1.73 1.28 -8.74
C ILE A 55 -2.91 2.15 -8.35
N ASN A 56 -4.02 2.02 -9.09
CA ASN A 56 -5.27 2.62 -8.70
C ASN A 56 -5.90 1.75 -7.61
N ARG A 57 -6.28 2.36 -6.48
CA ARG A 57 -7.11 1.67 -5.50
C ARG A 57 -8.51 1.57 -6.08
N ASP A 58 -9.01 0.35 -6.31
CA ASP A 58 -10.41 0.14 -6.64
C ASP A 58 -11.26 0.68 -5.49
N THR A 59 -11.86 1.85 -5.71
CA THR A 59 -12.79 2.46 -4.76
C THR A 59 -14.18 1.84 -4.88
N ASN A 60 -14.25 0.53 -5.14
CA ASN A 60 -15.53 -0.14 -5.14
C ASN A 60 -15.97 -0.33 -3.70
N ILE A 61 -16.89 0.52 -3.25
CA ILE A 61 -17.46 0.45 -1.90
C ILE A 61 -18.13 -0.92 -1.65
N ASP A 62 -18.51 -1.62 -2.71
CA ASP A 62 -19.06 -2.97 -2.66
C ASP A 62 -18.04 -3.97 -2.11
N SER A 63 -16.74 -3.86 -2.44
CA SER A 63 -15.73 -4.79 -1.90
C SER A 63 -15.53 -4.60 -0.40
N PHE A 64 -15.60 -3.37 0.09
CA PHE A 64 -15.63 -3.05 1.52
C PHE A 64 -16.89 -3.60 2.20
N PHE A 65 -18.07 -3.38 1.61
CA PHE A 65 -19.34 -3.87 2.15
C PHE A 65 -19.41 -5.40 2.15
N SER A 66 -18.94 -6.06 1.09
CA SER A 66 -18.84 -7.52 1.01
C SER A 66 -17.90 -8.08 2.07
N GLY A 67 -16.73 -7.46 2.29
CA GLY A 67 -15.82 -7.84 3.37
C GLY A 67 -16.44 -7.71 4.76
N MET A 68 -17.23 -6.64 4.99
CA MET A 68 -17.98 -6.47 6.24
C MET A 68 -19.08 -7.54 6.40
N MET A 69 -19.85 -7.81 5.34
CA MET A 69 -20.92 -8.81 5.35
C MET A 69 -20.41 -10.24 5.50
N ALA A 70 -19.25 -10.57 4.94
CA ALA A 70 -18.59 -11.87 5.12
C ALA A 70 -18.21 -12.14 6.60
N ASN A 71 -17.75 -11.11 7.31
CA ASN A 71 -17.47 -11.20 8.75
C ASN A 71 -18.76 -11.43 9.56
N ILE A 72 -19.87 -10.76 9.19
CA ILE A 72 -21.18 -10.94 9.81
C ILE A 72 -21.72 -12.37 9.55
N SER A 73 -21.64 -12.86 8.32
CA SER A 73 -22.10 -14.21 7.98
C SER A 73 -21.27 -15.29 8.68
N SER A 74 -19.96 -15.11 8.82
CA SER A 74 -19.10 -16.05 9.55
C SER A 74 -19.47 -16.17 11.04
N SER A 75 -19.93 -15.06 11.63
CA SER A 75 -20.41 -15.03 13.02
C SER A 75 -21.75 -15.75 13.16
N ILE A 76 -22.64 -15.65 12.15
CA ILE A 76 -23.93 -16.35 12.11
C ILE A 76 -23.74 -17.85 11.87
N ILE A 77 -22.81 -18.26 11.02
CA ILE A 77 -22.49 -19.67 10.72
C ILE A 77 -22.01 -20.40 11.98
N LYS A 78 -21.12 -19.78 12.77
CA LYS A 78 -20.66 -20.32 14.06
C LYS A 78 -21.80 -20.49 15.08
N ILE A 79 -22.81 -19.62 15.06
CA ILE A 79 -23.93 -19.63 16.00
C ILE A 79 -25.01 -20.63 15.58
N THR A 80 -25.20 -20.86 14.28
CA THR A 80 -26.34 -21.63 13.75
C THR A 80 -25.98 -23.05 13.32
N GLY A 81 -24.70 -23.41 13.20
CA GLY A 81 -24.26 -24.77 12.86
C GLY A 81 -24.64 -25.23 11.45
N LEU A 82 -24.89 -24.27 10.54
CA LEU A 82 -25.22 -24.52 9.14
C LEU A 82 -23.97 -24.90 8.32
N ASP A 83 -23.34 -26.04 8.64
CA ASP A 83 -22.23 -26.64 7.89
C ASP A 83 -22.67 -27.23 6.51
N PHE A 84 -23.96 -27.15 6.18
CA PHE A 84 -24.56 -27.86 5.05
C PHE A 84 -24.18 -27.30 3.66
N PHE A 85 -23.83 -26.02 3.55
CA PHE A 85 -23.50 -25.38 2.26
C PHE A 85 -22.01 -25.45 1.87
N TYR A 86 -21.14 -25.96 2.75
CA TYR A 86 -19.68 -25.92 2.59
C TYR A 86 -19.10 -27.02 1.68
N LYS A 87 -19.93 -27.72 0.90
CA LYS A 87 -19.46 -28.82 0.05
C LYS A 87 -19.25 -28.37 -1.40
N LYS A 88 -17.97 -28.17 -1.72
CA LYS A 88 -17.34 -28.16 -3.05
C LYS A 88 -17.77 -27.04 -4.01
N ASN A 89 -17.14 -25.87 -3.89
CA ASN A 89 -17.02 -24.89 -4.96
C ASN A 89 -15.60 -24.30 -4.96
N GLY A 90 -15.13 -23.83 -6.13
CA GLY A 90 -13.75 -23.36 -6.38
C GLY A 90 -13.23 -22.23 -5.48
N ILE A 91 -14.10 -21.63 -4.67
CA ILE A 91 -13.80 -20.62 -3.65
C ILE A 91 -12.75 -21.13 -2.64
N MET A 92 -12.73 -22.44 -2.33
CA MET A 92 -11.74 -22.98 -1.38
C MET A 92 -10.30 -22.90 -1.93
N ASN A 93 -10.13 -23.04 -3.25
CA ASN A 93 -8.80 -22.95 -3.88
C ASN A 93 -8.29 -21.50 -3.89
N GLU A 94 -9.15 -20.52 -4.16
CA GLU A 94 -8.80 -19.08 -4.11
C GLU A 94 -8.41 -18.62 -2.69
N ILE A 95 -9.08 -19.17 -1.68
CA ILE A 95 -8.74 -18.90 -0.28
C ILE A 95 -7.36 -19.49 0.05
N GLU A 96 -7.06 -20.71 -0.38
CA GLU A 96 -5.77 -21.35 -0.12
C GLU A 96 -4.60 -20.59 -0.78
N GLU A 97 -4.76 -20.14 -2.03
CA GLU A 97 -3.76 -19.30 -2.70
C GLU A 97 -3.52 -17.97 -1.97
N SER A 98 -4.58 -17.31 -1.51
CA SER A 98 -4.47 -16.05 -0.76
C SER A 98 -3.73 -16.24 0.57
N PHE A 99 -3.96 -17.37 1.25
CA PHE A 99 -3.27 -17.70 2.50
C PHE A 99 -1.81 -18.11 2.31
N ASN A 100 -1.45 -18.71 1.17
CA ASN A 100 -0.07 -19.03 0.85
C ASN A 100 0.78 -17.76 0.72
N GLU A 101 0.26 -16.70 0.12
CA GLU A 101 0.96 -15.42 0.00
C GLU A 101 1.16 -14.75 1.36
N LEU A 102 0.17 -14.83 2.25
CA LEU A 102 0.27 -14.37 3.64
C LEU A 102 1.27 -15.19 4.46
N SER A 103 1.41 -16.49 4.19
CA SER A 103 2.36 -17.37 4.90
C SER A 103 3.83 -17.01 4.62
N MET A 104 4.09 -16.36 3.49
CA MET A 104 5.42 -15.84 3.13
C MET A 104 5.79 -14.57 3.91
N LEU A 105 4.82 -13.91 4.57
CA LEU A 105 5.02 -12.74 5.40
C LEU A 105 5.36 -13.16 6.84
N ASN A 106 6.57 -13.70 7.04
CA ASN A 106 7.02 -14.25 8.34
C ASN A 106 8.22 -13.54 8.97
N ASP A 107 8.49 -12.29 8.59
CA ASP A 107 9.53 -11.45 9.21
C ASP A 107 9.25 -11.22 10.72
N PRO A 108 10.19 -11.57 11.62
CA PRO A 108 10.02 -11.43 13.06
C PRO A 108 9.81 -9.99 13.57
N ASN A 109 10.22 -8.99 12.79
CA ASN A 109 10.02 -7.57 13.10
C ASN A 109 8.76 -6.99 12.43
N GLY A 110 8.03 -7.79 11.65
CA GLY A 110 6.77 -7.41 11.01
C GLY A 110 6.93 -6.44 9.83
N ILE A 111 8.11 -6.37 9.21
CA ILE A 111 8.38 -5.49 8.07
C ILE A 111 8.28 -6.31 6.78
N TYR A 112 7.37 -5.92 5.89
CA TYR A 112 7.11 -6.63 4.64
C TYR A 112 7.20 -5.69 3.45
N MET A 113 7.82 -6.16 2.37
CA MET A 113 7.88 -5.45 1.09
C MET A 113 7.56 -6.45 -0.01
N LYS A 114 6.42 -6.28 -0.69
CA LYS A 114 6.03 -7.09 -1.85
C LYS A 114 6.49 -6.37 -3.11
N CYS A 115 7.56 -6.86 -3.73
CA CYS A 115 8.02 -6.36 -5.02
C CYS A 115 7.17 -6.98 -6.14
N PHE A 116 6.63 -6.16 -7.03
CA PHE A 116 6.04 -6.64 -8.28
C PHE A 116 7.18 -6.73 -9.30
N CYS A 117 7.84 -7.88 -9.38
CA CYS A 117 9.02 -8.06 -10.23
C CYS A 117 8.71 -7.95 -11.74
N GLU A 118 7.44 -8.06 -12.12
CA GLU A 118 6.98 -7.89 -13.49
C GLU A 118 5.88 -6.81 -13.51
N LEU A 119 6.19 -5.69 -14.16
CA LEU A 119 5.21 -4.67 -14.53
C LEU A 119 4.77 -4.99 -15.97
N ASP A 120 3.83 -5.93 -16.13
CA ASP A 120 3.01 -5.96 -17.35
C ASP A 120 2.32 -4.61 -17.59
#